data_AF-A0A1V5USX4-F1
#
_entry.id   AF-A0A1V5USX4-F1
#
_cell.length_a   1.000
_cell.length_b   1.000
_cell.length_c   1.000
_cell.angle_alpha   90.00
_cell.angle_beta   90.00
_cell.angle_gamma   90.00
#
_symmetry.space_group_name_H-M   'P 1'
#
loop_
_entity.id
_entity.type
_entity.pdbx_description
1 polymer ?
#
loop_
_entity_poly.entity_id
_entity_poly.type
_entity_poly.pdbx_seq_one_letter_code
_entity_poly.pdbx_strand_id
1 'polypeptide(L)'
;MEASILDLRKNMKKVMSAIERNERVVLTRRHRKMAVILPARESREKKARVSDLPAFGMWAECEDRKDVAAYVRELRKPRSFR
;
A
#
# COMPACT_ATOMS: atom_id res chain seq x y z
N MET A 1 10.14 3.64 8.49
CA MET A 1 11.49 4.21 8.73
C MET A 1 11.60 4.73 10.16
N GLU A 2 12.77 4.64 10.79
CA GLU A 2 13.10 5.40 12.02
C GLU A 2 14.12 6.50 11.68
N ALA A 3 13.95 7.69 12.27
CA ALA A 3 14.82 8.85 12.08
C ALA A 3 15.09 9.52 13.41
N SER A 4 16.34 9.90 13.67
CA SER A 4 16.68 10.70 14.85
C SER A 4 16.47 12.20 14.60
N ILE A 5 16.42 13.01 15.66
CA ILE A 5 16.47 14.48 15.52
C ILE A 5 17.73 14.94 14.76
N LEU A 6 18.85 14.23 14.90
CA LEU A 6 20.06 14.55 14.15
C LEU A 6 19.86 14.33 12.64
N ASP A 7 19.13 13.28 12.27
CA ASP A 7 18.82 12.97 10.87
C ASP A 7 17.90 14.00 10.24
N LEU A 8 16.99 14.63 11.00
CA LEU A 8 16.22 15.76 10.49
C LEU A 8 17.12 16.94 10.11
N ARG A 9 18.18 17.20 10.89
CA ARG A 9 19.10 18.32 10.61
C ARG A 9 20.08 17.99 9.48
N LYS A 10 20.65 16.79 9.48
CA LYS A 10 21.75 16.42 8.58
C LYS A 10 21.31 15.70 7.32
N ASN A 11 20.23 14.91 7.40
CA ASN A 11 19.80 13.96 6.38
C ASN A 11 18.34 14.19 5.95
N MET A 12 17.88 15.44 5.95
CA MET A 12 16.47 15.77 5.67
C MET A 12 15.97 15.21 4.34
N LYS A 13 16.82 15.19 3.30
CA LYS A 13 16.49 14.62 1.99
C LYS A 13 16.01 13.17 2.08
N LYS A 14 16.64 12.36 2.94
CA LYS A 14 16.25 10.96 3.15
C LYS A 14 14.88 10.84 3.83
N VAL A 15 14.63 11.72 4.81
CA VAL A 15 13.36 11.75 5.55
C VAL A 15 12.22 12.19 4.62
N MET A 16 12.42 13.23 3.82
CA MET A 16 11.43 13.69 2.83
C MET A 16 11.11 12.60 1.81
N SER A 17 12.14 11.93 1.27
CA SER A 17 11.95 10.85 0.30
C SER A 17 11.14 9.66 0.88
N ALA A 18 11.29 9.36 2.19
CA ALA A 18 10.48 8.34 2.84
C ALA A 18 9.00 8.78 2.98
N ILE A 19 8.76 10.05 3.32
CA ILE A 19 7.41 10.61 3.41
C ILE A 19 6.73 10.60 2.03
N GLU A 20 7.44 10.99 0.96
CA GLU A 20 6.95 10.96 -0.43
C GLU A 20 6.55 9.54 -0.87
N ARG A 21 7.32 8.52 -0.47
CA ARG A 21 6.98 7.10 -0.70
C ARG A 21 5.82 6.58 0.16
N ASN A 22 5.08 7.47 0.82
CA ASN A 22 4.00 7.12 1.75
C ASN A 22 4.45 6.25 2.94
N GLU A 23 5.73 6.29 3.31
CA GLU A 23 6.23 5.54 4.47
C GLU A 23 5.93 6.27 5.78
N ARG A 24 5.70 5.49 6.85
CA ARG A 24 5.64 6.00 8.22
C ARG A 24 7.06 6.26 8.72
N VAL A 25 7.33 7.46 9.23
CA VAL A 25 8.61 7.81 9.85
C VAL A 25 8.45 7.99 11.35
N VAL A 26 9.14 7.16 12.14
CA VAL A 26 9.17 7.28 13.61
C VAL A 26 10.34 8.16 14.01
N LEU A 27 10.05 9.23 14.75
CA LEU A 27 11.05 10.16 15.26
C LEU A 27 11.56 9.73 16.63
N THR A 28 12.88 9.69 16.78
CA THR A 28 13.55 9.34 18.03
C THR A 28 14.47 10.46 18.52
N ARG A 29 14.56 10.60 19.84
CA ARG A 29 15.51 11.47 20.52
C ARG A 29 16.19 10.68 21.64
N ARG A 30 17.52 10.56 21.60
CA ARG A 30 18.30 9.78 22.59
C ARG A 30 17.67 8.39 22.84
N HIS A 31 17.39 7.67 21.76
CA HIS A 31 16.78 6.33 21.76
C HIS A 31 15.32 6.24 22.26
N ARG A 32 14.66 7.35 22.56
CA ARG A 32 13.24 7.37 22.91
C ARG A 32 12.38 7.80 21.74
N LYS A 33 11.29 7.06 21.47
CA LYS A 33 10.27 7.46 20.49
C LYS A 33 9.59 8.74 20.98
N MET A 34 9.56 9.75 20.12
CA MET A 34 9.03 11.07 20.44
C MET A 34 7.75 11.36 19.64
N ALA A 35 7.76 11.07 18.34
CA ALA A 35 6.67 11.37 17.45
C ALA A 35 6.64 10.40 16.25
N VAL A 36 5.55 10.44 15.49
CA VAL A 36 5.44 9.74 14.20
C VAL A 36 5.00 10.76 13.16
N ILE A 37 5.78 10.88 12.09
CA ILE A 37 5.40 11.64 10.91
C ILE A 37 4.66 10.69 9.98
N LEU A 38 3.45 11.10 9.61
CA LEU A 38 2.63 10.43 8.61
C LEU A 38 2.52 11.36 7.40
N PRO A 39 2.57 10.81 6.17
CA PRO A 39 2.27 11.59 4.99
C PRO A 39 0.88 12.19 5.12
N ALA A 40 0.77 13.50 4.86
CA ALA A 40 -0.52 14.15 4.71
C ALA A 40 -1.20 13.51 3.51
N ARG A 41 -2.20 12.67 3.77
CA ARG A 41 -3.13 12.28 2.74
C ARG A 41 -4.09 13.43 2.66
N GLU A 42 -4.08 14.18 1.56
CA GLU A 42 -5.29 14.86 1.13
C GLU A 42 -6.42 13.86 1.30
N SER A 43 -7.55 14.29 1.85
CA SER A 43 -8.74 13.46 1.93
C SER A 43 -9.05 13.00 0.52
N ARG A 44 -8.47 11.87 0.10
CA ARG A 44 -8.87 11.15 -1.09
C ARG A 44 -10.36 11.06 -0.89
N GLU A 45 -11.10 11.72 -1.79
CA GLU A 45 -12.54 11.61 -1.92
C GLU A 45 -12.91 10.20 -1.45
N LYS A 46 -13.80 10.12 -0.45
CA LYS A 46 -14.15 8.87 0.23
C LYS A 46 -14.08 7.76 -0.80
N LYS A 47 -13.02 6.93 -0.74
CA LYS A 47 -12.78 5.94 -1.78
C LYS A 47 -14.10 5.20 -1.96
N ALA A 48 -14.60 5.15 -3.20
CA ALA A 48 -15.85 4.47 -3.50
C ALA A 48 -15.83 3.12 -2.77
N ARG A 49 -16.93 2.80 -2.07
CA ARG A 49 -16.96 1.54 -1.34
C ARG A 49 -16.77 0.44 -2.37
N VAL A 50 -16.14 -0.65 -1.98
CA VAL A 50 -15.91 -1.77 -2.90
C VAL A 50 -17.24 -2.28 -3.48
N SER A 51 -18.33 -2.18 -2.71
CA SER A 51 -19.71 -2.44 -3.14
C SER A 51 -20.23 -1.54 -4.25
N ASP A 52 -19.72 -0.31 -4.36
CA ASP A 52 -20.20 0.70 -5.29
C ASP A 52 -19.53 0.55 -6.67
N LEU A 53 -18.54 -0.34 -6.78
CA LEU A 53 -17.85 -0.62 -8.04
C LEU A 53 -18.72 -1.54 -8.90
N PRO A 54 -18.93 -1.25 -10.21
CA PRO A 54 -19.69 -2.11 -11.12
C PRO A 54 -19.14 -3.54 -11.23
N ALA A 55 -17.85 -3.70 -10.94
CA ALA A 55 -17.19 -5.00 -10.96
C ALA A 55 -17.47 -5.88 -9.72
N PHE A 56 -18.04 -5.30 -8.66
CA PHE A 56 -18.37 -6.03 -7.45
C PHE A 56 -19.51 -7.02 -7.74
N GLY A 57 -19.30 -8.30 -7.41
CA GLY A 57 -20.30 -9.34 -7.64
C GLY A 57 -20.35 -9.90 -9.07
N MET A 58 -19.57 -9.37 -10.04
CA MET A 58 -19.53 -9.92 -11.42
C MET A 58 -19.20 -11.42 -11.50
N TRP A 59 -18.59 -11.98 -10.45
CA TRP A 59 -18.15 -13.37 -10.39
C TRP A 59 -19.03 -14.22 -9.47
N ALA A 60 -20.03 -13.62 -8.81
CA ALA A 60 -20.94 -14.32 -7.90
C ALA A 60 -21.82 -15.34 -8.62
N GLU A 61 -22.18 -15.06 -9.87
CA GLU A 61 -23.06 -15.90 -10.70
C GLU A 61 -22.27 -16.82 -11.66
N CYS A 62 -20.94 -16.81 -11.60
CA CYS A 62 -20.11 -17.59 -12.51
C CYS A 62 -19.85 -18.99 -11.95
N GLU A 63 -20.74 -19.95 -12.25
CA GLU A 63 -20.67 -21.32 -11.77
C GLU A 63 -19.38 -22.06 -12.19
N ASP A 64 -18.78 -21.68 -13.32
CA ASP A 64 -17.52 -22.22 -13.84
C ASP A 64 -16.30 -21.90 -12.96
N ARG A 65 -16.44 -21.03 -11.95
CA ARG A 65 -15.34 -20.50 -11.13
C ARG A 65 -15.54 -20.74 -9.63
N LYS A 66 -16.20 -21.84 -9.26
CA LYS A 66 -16.32 -22.30 -7.86
C LYS A 66 -14.96 -22.48 -7.17
N ASP A 67 -13.93 -22.91 -7.92
CA ASP A 67 -12.54 -22.92 -7.45
C ASP A 67 -11.74 -21.74 -8.02
N VAL A 68 -11.77 -20.63 -7.27
CA VAL A 68 -11.03 -19.40 -7.59
C VAL A 68 -9.53 -19.65 -7.65
N ALA A 69 -8.99 -20.53 -6.81
CA ALA A 69 -7.55 -20.77 -6.71
C ALA A 69 -7.03 -21.51 -7.95
N ALA A 70 -7.72 -22.56 -8.38
CA ALA A 70 -7.40 -23.27 -9.62
C ALA A 70 -7.49 -22.35 -10.84
N TYR A 71 -8.56 -21.55 -10.93
CA TYR A 71 -8.77 -20.62 -12.05
C TYR A 71 -7.65 -19.57 -12.17
N VAL A 72 -7.24 -18.95 -11.05
CA VAL A 72 -6.13 -17.98 -11.04
C VAL A 72 -4.81 -18.65 -11.41
N ARG A 73 -4.60 -19.92 -11.04
CA ARG A 73 -3.40 -20.68 -11.38
C ARG A 73 -3.30 -20.92 -12.89
N GLU A 74 -4.41 -21.27 -13.54
CA GLU A 74 -4.48 -21.42 -15.00
C GLU A 74 -4.16 -20.10 -15.71
N LEU A 75 -4.75 -18.98 -15.29
CA LEU A 75 -4.47 -17.65 -15.85
C LEU A 75 -2.99 -17.23 -15.72
N ARG A 76 -2.31 -17.67 -14.67
CA ARG A 76 -0.89 -17.36 -14.42
C ARG A 76 0.07 -18.29 -15.17
N LYS A 77 -0.42 -19.32 -15.86
CA LYS A 77 0.46 -20.19 -16.65
C LYS A 77 1.16 -19.37 -17.74
N PRO A 78 2.46 -19.60 -17.98
CA PRO A 78 3.14 -18.98 -19.10
C PRO A 78 2.43 -19.37 -20.40
N ARG A 79 2.30 -18.41 -21.31
CA ARG A 79 1.78 -18.70 -22.66
C ARG A 79 2.79 -19.61 -23.35
N SER A 80 2.43 -20.87 -23.57
CA SER A 80 3.19 -21.74 -24.45
C SER A 80 2.90 -21.32 -25.88
N PHE A 81 3.85 -20.63 -26.52
CA PHE A 81 3.87 -20.58 -27.98
C PHE A 81 4.39 -21.92 -28.47
N ARG A 82 3.59 -22.61 -29.28
CA ARG A 82 4.02 -23.75 -30.09
C ARG A 82 4.05 -23.30 -31.54
#